data_AF-X1GVZ9-F1
#
_entry.id   AF-X1GVZ9-F1
#
_cell.length_a   1.000
_cell.length_b   1.000
_cell.length_c   1.000
_cell.angle_alpha   90.00
_cell.angle_beta   90.00
_cell.angle_gamma   90.00
#
_symmetry.space_group_name_H-M   'P 1'
#
loop_
_entity.id
_entity.type
_entity.pdbx_description
1 polymer ?
#
loop_
_entity_poly.entity_id
_entity_poly.type
_entity_poly.pdbx_seq_one_letter_code
_entity_poly.pdbx_strand_id
1 'polypeptide(L)'
;MKVEVKRSKKRKRTISAKLDGDTMYVYAPGNIPEKELKKIIKNFKKRFSKRNLKKELNKKKNLGDIFDKLNRKYFDNKIKIKSIEYVTN
;
A
#
# COMPACT_ATOMS: atom_id res chain seq x y z
N MET A 1 -0.13 -3.26 -13.36
CA MET A 1 1.12 -3.47 -12.60
C MET A 1 2.05 -4.47 -13.27
N LYS A 2 3.04 -3.96 -14.00
CA LYS A 2 4.17 -4.71 -14.57
C LYS A 2 5.17 -5.07 -13.45
N VAL A 3 5.85 -6.21 -13.55
CA VAL A 3 6.87 -6.63 -12.56
C VAL A 3 8.21 -6.76 -13.24
N GLU A 4 9.21 -6.04 -12.75
CA GLU A 4 10.59 -6.13 -13.25
C GLU A 4 11.52 -6.58 -12.12
N VAL A 5 12.17 -7.73 -12.34
CA VAL A 5 13.09 -8.32 -11.36
C VAL A 5 14.53 -7.94 -11.70
N LYS A 6 15.17 -7.17 -10.81
CA LYS A 6 16.59 -6.84 -10.89
C LYS A 6 17.37 -7.69 -9.90
N ARG A 7 18.11 -8.67 -10.41
CA ARG A 7 19.00 -9.50 -9.58
C ARG A 7 20.32 -8.77 -9.34
N SER A 8 20.78 -8.76 -8.08
CA SER A 8 22.04 -8.13 -7.69
C SER A 8 22.96 -9.12 -6.99
N LYS A 9 24.20 -9.22 -7.47
CA LYS A 9 25.26 -10.02 -6.82
C LYS A 9 25.72 -9.43 -5.48
N LYS A 10 25.53 -8.12 -5.26
CA LYS A 10 25.91 -7.43 -4.01
C LYS A 10 24.92 -7.72 -2.86
N ARG A 11 23.68 -8.14 -3.16
CA ARG A 11 22.66 -8.43 -2.16
C ARG A 11 22.77 -9.88 -1.69
N LYS A 12 23.04 -10.08 -0.39
CA LYS A 12 23.17 -11.42 0.19
C LYS A 12 21.85 -12.02 0.68
N ARG A 13 20.96 -11.25 1.32
CA ARG A 13 19.73 -11.76 1.96
C ARG A 13 18.48 -10.90 1.74
N THR A 14 18.62 -9.65 1.32
CA THR A 14 17.53 -8.69 1.32
C THR A 14 16.82 -8.61 -0.03
N ILE A 15 15.51 -8.76 -0.01
CA ILE A 15 14.64 -8.53 -1.16
C ILE A 15 13.79 -7.30 -0.89
N SER A 16 13.82 -6.33 -1.80
CA SER A 16 13.03 -5.11 -1.67
C SER A 16 12.22 -4.87 -2.93
N ALA A 17 11.07 -4.22 -2.80
CA ALA A 17 10.28 -3.80 -3.95
C ALA A 17 9.98 -2.30 -3.90
N LYS A 18 10.09 -1.64 -5.06
CA LYS A 18 9.69 -0.24 -5.28
C LYS A 18 8.61 -0.21 -6.34
N LEU A 19 7.54 0.55 -6.10
CA LEU A 19 6.53 0.85 -7.11
C LEU A 19 6.87 2.20 -7.73
N ASP A 20 7.05 2.24 -9.05
CA ASP A 20 7.30 3.45 -9.83
C ASP A 20 6.29 3.48 -10.99
N GLY A 21 5.34 4.42 -10.93
CA GLY A 21 4.16 4.39 -11.80
C GLY A 21 3.38 3.07 -11.69
N ASP A 22 3.21 2.37 -12.81
CA ASP A 22 2.59 1.04 -12.87
C ASP A 22 3.61 -0.12 -12.85
N THR A 23 4.90 0.15 -12.63
CA THR A 23 5.95 -0.88 -12.61
C THR A 23 6.43 -1.15 -11.19
N MET A 24 6.36 -2.41 -10.75
CA MET A 24 6.96 -2.88 -9.51
C MET A 24 8.35 -3.44 -9.79
N TYR A 25 9.37 -2.70 -9.36
CA TYR A 25 10.77 -3.12 -9.40
C TYR A 25 11.09 -3.96 -8.17
N VAL A 26 11.44 -5.22 -8.39
CA VAL A 26 11.82 -6.18 -7.33
C VAL A 26 13.32 -6.42 -7.39
N TYR A 27 14.01 -6.10 -6.32
CA TYR A 27 15.44 -6.27 -6.19
C TYR A 27 15.74 -7.50 -5.34
N ALA A 28 16.35 -8.51 -5.93
CA ALA A 28 16.59 -9.81 -5.28
C ALA A 28 18.08 -10.21 -5.32
N PRO A 29 18.55 -11.03 -4.37
CA PRO A 29 19.84 -11.71 -4.46
C PRO A 29 19.95 -12.56 -5.73
N GLY A 30 21.16 -12.71 -6.27
CA GLY A 30 21.41 -13.58 -7.43
C GLY A 30 21.11 -15.07 -7.18
N ASN A 31 21.29 -15.52 -5.94
CA ASN A 31 21.26 -16.93 -5.56
C ASN A 31 19.89 -17.40 -5.02
N ILE A 32 18.85 -16.59 -5.12
CA ILE A 32 17.54 -16.96 -4.57
C ILE A 32 16.81 -17.96 -5.48
N PRO A 33 16.19 -19.02 -4.92
CA PRO A 33 15.33 -19.91 -5.69
C PRO A 33 14.13 -19.17 -6.29
N GLU A 34 13.84 -19.46 -7.56
CA GLU A 34 12.75 -18.80 -8.29
C GLU A 34 11.38 -19.02 -7.62
N LYS A 35 11.16 -20.20 -7.00
CA LYS A 35 9.92 -20.53 -6.28
C LYS A 35 9.69 -19.61 -5.08
N GLU A 36 10.75 -19.33 -4.33
CA GLU A 36 10.70 -18.44 -3.16
C GLU A 36 10.51 -16.99 -3.59
N LEU A 37 11.22 -16.58 -4.64
CA LEU A 37 11.06 -15.25 -5.23
C LEU A 37 9.61 -15.01 -5.69
N LYS A 38 8.98 -15.96 -6.38
CA LYS A 38 7.57 -15.86 -6.78
C LYS A 38 6.61 -15.67 -5.60
N LYS A 39 6.84 -16.39 -4.49
CA LYS A 39 6.05 -16.25 -3.25
C LYS A 39 6.15 -14.82 -2.70
N ILE A 40 7.36 -14.27 -2.69
CA ILE A 40 7.64 -12.92 -2.18
C ILE A 40 7.05 -11.84 -3.10
N ILE A 41 7.17 -12.01 -4.42
CA ILE A 41 6.54 -11.13 -5.41
C ILE A 41 5.01 -11.10 -5.22
N LYS A 42 4.38 -12.25 -4.96
CA LYS A 42 2.94 -12.33 -4.67
C LYS A 42 2.56 -11.53 -3.42
N ASN A 43 3.38 -11.59 -2.37
CA ASN A 43 3.17 -10.80 -1.16
C ASN A 43 3.34 -9.30 -1.41
N PHE A 44 4.35 -8.89 -2.18
CA PHE A 44 4.50 -7.49 -2.57
C PHE A 44 3.32 -6.99 -3.40
N LYS A 45 2.87 -7.77 -4.39
CA LYS A 45 1.68 -7.43 -5.19
C LYS A 45 0.47 -7.18 -4.30
N LYS A 46 0.17 -8.08 -3.35
CA LYS A 46 -0.92 -7.89 -2.39
C LYS A 46 -0.77 -6.60 -1.57
N ARG A 47 0.43 -6.31 -1.05
CA ARG A 47 0.69 -5.09 -0.25
C ARG A 47 0.50 -3.82 -1.07
N PHE A 48 1.01 -3.78 -2.31
CA PHE A 48 0.85 -2.62 -3.18
C PHE A 48 -0.59 -2.43 -3.64
N SER A 49 -1.31 -3.51 -3.98
CA SER A 49 -2.74 -3.42 -4.30
C SER A 49 -3.55 -2.87 -3.13
N LYS A 50 -3.33 -3.34 -1.90
CA LYS A 50 -3.99 -2.76 -0.70
C LYS A 50 -3.65 -1.27 -0.52
N ARG A 51 -2.39 -0.88 -0.73
CA ARG A 51 -1.97 0.53 -0.63
C ARG A 51 -2.63 1.41 -1.70
N ASN A 52 -2.74 0.92 -2.92
CA ASN A 52 -3.41 1.65 -4.00
C ASN A 52 -4.92 1.76 -3.74
N LEU A 53 -5.56 0.68 -3.29
CA LEU A 53 -6.97 0.71 -2.89
C LEU A 53 -7.21 1.73 -1.76
N LYS A 54 -6.36 1.73 -0.72
CA LYS A 54 -6.42 2.72 0.36
C LYS A 54 -6.30 4.15 -0.19
N LYS A 55 -5.35 4.39 -1.11
CA LYS A 55 -5.18 5.71 -1.76
C LYS A 55 -6.40 6.12 -2.58
N GLU A 56 -7.02 5.20 -3.32
CA GLU A 56 -8.22 5.48 -4.11
C GLU A 56 -9.44 5.76 -3.23
N LEU A 57 -9.63 4.96 -2.17
CA LEU A 57 -10.70 5.20 -1.20
C LEU A 57 -10.54 6.57 -0.53
N ASN A 58 -9.33 6.92 -0.10
CA ASN A 58 -9.03 8.22 0.51
C ASN A 58 -9.03 9.40 -0.47
N LYS A 59 -8.99 9.16 -1.79
CA LYS A 59 -9.18 10.22 -2.79
C LYS A 59 -10.64 10.67 -2.88
N LYS A 60 -11.60 9.82 -2.52
CA LYS A 60 -13.01 10.22 -2.43
C LYS A 60 -13.14 11.17 -1.23
N LYS A 61 -13.51 12.43 -1.52
CA LYS A 61 -13.58 13.55 -0.54
C LYS A 61 -14.77 13.48 0.42
N ASN A 62 -15.38 12.31 0.62
CA ASN A 62 -16.65 12.16 1.33
C ASN A 62 -16.50 11.93 2.85
N LEU A 63 -15.29 11.70 3.37
CA LEU A 63 -15.08 11.42 4.80
C LEU A 63 -15.36 12.63 5.71
N GLY A 64 -15.01 13.85 5.26
CA GLY A 64 -15.25 15.08 6.02
C GLY A 64 -16.74 15.33 6.23
N ASP A 65 -17.52 15.28 5.15
CA ASP A 65 -18.97 15.48 5.20
C ASP A 65 -19.68 14.44 6.08
N ILE A 66 -19.23 13.18 6.05
CA ILE A 66 -19.76 12.12 6.92
C ILE A 66 -19.40 12.41 8.38
N PHE A 67 -18.16 12.81 8.65
CA PHE A 67 -17.72 13.17 10.00
C PHE A 67 -18.56 14.34 10.55
N ASP A 68 -18.75 15.41 9.79
CA ASP A 68 -19.50 16.58 10.24
C ASP A 68 -20.96 16.24 10.55
N LYS A 69 -21.60 15.42 9.70
CA LYS A 69 -22.97 14.93 9.96
C LYS A 69 -23.06 14.14 11.27
N LEU A 70 -22.11 13.25 11.53
CA LEU A 70 -22.08 12.44 12.75
C LEU A 70 -21.74 13.26 13.98
N ASN A 71 -20.78 14.18 13.87
CA ASN A 71 -20.35 15.07 14.94
C ASN A 71 -21.52 15.99 15.37
N ARG A 72 -22.27 16.51 14.40
CA ARG A 72 -23.47 17.30 14.67
C ARG A 72 -24.58 16.46 15.31
N LYS A 73 -24.80 15.24 14.83
CA LYS A 73 -25.93 14.39 15.29
C LYS A 73 -25.72 13.83 16.69
N TYR A 74 -24.50 13.43 17.03
CA TYR A 74 -24.23 12.64 18.24
C TYR A 74 -23.34 13.35 19.26
N PHE A 75 -22.63 14.40 18.87
CA PHE A 75 -21.58 14.98 19.70
C PHE A 75 -21.64 16.51 19.80
N ASP A 76 -22.72 17.15 19.34
CA ASP A 76 -22.91 18.61 19.35
C ASP A 76 -21.69 19.39 18.82
N ASN A 77 -21.01 18.85 17.79
CA ASN A 77 -19.79 19.41 17.22
C ASN A 77 -18.60 19.56 18.19
N LYS A 78 -18.59 18.82 19.31
CA LYS A 78 -17.50 18.89 20.30
C LYS A 78 -16.24 18.14 19.86
N ILE A 79 -16.34 17.20 18.93
CA ILE A 79 -15.18 16.43 18.47
C ILE A 79 -14.38 17.23 17.45
N LYS A 80 -13.05 17.27 17.65
CA LYS A 80 -12.07 17.78 16.68
C LYS A 80 -11.14 16.66 16.28
N ILE A 81 -10.99 16.44 14.98
CA ILE A 81 -10.09 15.42 14.43
C ILE A 81 -8.91 16.07 13.70
N LYS A 82 -7.73 15.46 13.84
CA LYS A 82 -6.53 15.88 13.09
C LYS A 82 -6.49 15.27 11.69
N SER A 83 -7.00 14.04 11.54
CA SER A 83 -7.04 13.31 10.27
C SER A 83 -8.10 12.21 10.31
N ILE A 84 -8.76 11.96 9.17
CA ILE A 84 -9.66 10.81 8.96
C ILE A 84 -9.27 10.12 7.67
N GLU A 85 -9.19 8.79 7.70
CA GLU A 85 -8.80 7.96 6.55
C GLU A 85 -9.57 6.64 6.58
N TYR A 86 -9.92 6.14 5.40
CA TYR A 86 -10.36 4.77 5.21
C TYR A 86 -9.21 3.79 5.48
N VAL A 87 -9.54 2.69 6.15
CA VAL A 87 -8.64 1.55 6.37
C VAL A 87 -9.11 0.34 5.56
N THR A 88 -8.17 -0.43 5.04
CA THR A 88 -8.45 -1.68 4.31
C THR A 88 -8.16 -2.85 5.24
N ASN A 89 -9.11 -3.21 6.11
CA ASN A 89 -9.04 -4.43 6.92
C ASN A 89 -9.05 -5.67 5.99
#